data_AF-V5KYY3-F1
#
_entry.id   AF-V5KYY3-F1
#
_cell.length_a   1.000
_cell.length_b   1.000
_cell.length_c   1.000
_cell.angle_alpha   90.00
_cell.angle_beta   90.00
_cell.angle_gamma   90.00
#
_symmetry.space_group_name_H-M   'P 1'
#
loop_
_entity.id
_entity.type
_entity.pdbx_description
1 polymer ?
#
loop_
_entity_poly.entity_id
_entity_poly.type
_entity_poly.pdbx_seq_one_letter_code
_entity_poly.pdbx_strand_id
1 'polypeptide(L)'
;DITQSVARIEGERTFQGKSWRLSYSKRFDNADADITFAGYRFSERNYMTMEQYLNARYRNDYSSREKEMYTVTLNKNVADWNTSFNLQYSRQTYWDIRKTDYYTVSVNRYFNVFGLQGVAVGLAASRSKYLGRDNDSAYLRISVPLGTGTA
;
A
#
# COMPACT_ATOMS: atom_id res chain seq x y z
N ASP A 1 -17.89 2.44 -5.02
CA ASP A 1 -18.64 3.69 -4.76
C ASP A 1 -18.36 4.72 -5.84
N ILE A 2 -19.24 5.72 -5.94
CA ILE A 2 -19.10 6.86 -6.85
C ILE A 2 -19.28 8.12 -6.00
N THR A 3 -18.32 9.03 -6.08
CA THR A 3 -18.35 10.31 -5.37
C THR A 3 -18.29 11.44 -6.38
N GLN A 4 -19.13 12.46 -6.22
CA GLN A 4 -19.08 13.68 -7.03
C GLN A 4 -18.70 14.87 -6.13
N SER A 5 -17.79 15.71 -6.61
CA SER A 5 -17.38 16.95 -5.94
C SER A 5 -17.74 18.16 -6.79
N VAL A 6 -18.26 19.21 -6.14
CA VAL A 6 -18.47 20.54 -6.73
C VAL A 6 -17.77 21.55 -5.81
N ALA A 7 -16.69 22.15 -6.31
CA ALA A 7 -15.88 23.09 -5.56
C ALA A 7 -15.99 24.50 -6.18
N ARG A 8 -16.43 25.46 -5.36
CA ARG A 8 -16.51 26.88 -5.73
C ARG A 8 -15.46 27.67 -4.97
N ILE A 9 -14.53 28.24 -5.71
CA ILE A 9 -13.46 29.11 -5.19
C ILE A 9 -13.81 30.54 -5.64
N GLU A 10 -13.78 31.49 -4.71
CA GLU A 10 -14.11 32.88 -5.03
C GLU A 10 -13.03 33.49 -5.94
N GLY A 11 -13.45 34.12 -7.04
CA GLY A 11 -12.53 34.64 -8.07
C GLY A 11 -12.15 33.62 -9.15
N GLU A 12 -12.58 32.37 -9.03
CA GLU A 12 -12.25 31.29 -9.98
C GLU A 12 -13.47 30.56 -10.55
N ARG A 13 -13.20 29.69 -11.55
CA ARG A 13 -14.20 28.82 -12.17
C ARG A 13 -14.64 27.75 -11.17
N THR A 14 -15.90 27.31 -11.25
CA THR A 14 -16.38 26.19 -10.43
C THR A 14 -15.78 24.88 -10.95
N PHE A 15 -15.09 24.13 -10.10
CA PHE A 15 -14.52 22.83 -10.44
C PHE A 15 -15.53 21.73 -10.11
N GLN A 16 -15.81 20.87 -11.08
CA GLN A 16 -16.70 19.73 -10.92
C GLN A 16 -16.01 18.46 -11.41
N GLY A 17 -16.07 17.40 -10.63
CA GLY A 17 -15.50 16.12 -11.03
C GLY A 17 -16.05 14.94 -10.23
N LYS A 18 -15.82 13.74 -10.76
CA LYS A 18 -16.25 12.48 -10.20
C LYS A 18 -15.05 11.58 -9.85
N SER A 19 -15.25 10.73 -8.86
CA SER A 19 -14.34 9.67 -8.45
C SER A 19 -15.11 8.36 -8.38
N TRP A 20 -14.55 7.32 -8.96
CA TRP A 20 -15.05 5.96 -8.90
C TRP A 20 -14.06 5.13 -8.12
N ARG A 21 -14.56 4.35 -7.17
CA ARG A 21 -13.75 3.41 -6.41
C ARG A 21 -14.38 2.02 -6.45
N LEU A 22 -13.58 1.04 -6.79
CA LEU A 22 -13.89 -0.37 -6.73
C LEU A 22 -12.98 -0.99 -5.68
N SER A 23 -13.55 -1.72 -4.74
CA SER A 23 -12.77 -2.43 -3.73
C SER A 23 -13.32 -3.83 -3.56
N TYR A 24 -12.41 -4.80 -3.58
CA TYR A 24 -12.70 -6.20 -3.37
C TYR A 24 -11.82 -6.74 -2.26
N SER A 25 -12.43 -7.41 -1.29
CA SER A 25 -11.73 -8.13 -0.24
C SER A 25 -12.32 -9.53 -0.16
N LYS A 26 -11.46 -10.55 -0.10
CA LYS A 26 -11.91 -11.93 0.08
C LYS A 26 -10.95 -12.69 0.97
N ARG A 27 -11.48 -13.13 2.10
CA ARG A 27 -10.78 -14.06 2.99
C ARG A 27 -11.03 -15.49 2.53
N PHE A 28 -9.97 -16.29 2.40
CA PHE A 28 -10.09 -17.71 2.08
C PHE A 28 -9.63 -18.52 3.30
N ASP A 29 -10.59 -18.89 4.14
CA ASP A 29 -10.31 -19.67 5.35
C ASP A 29 -9.75 -21.07 5.01
N ASN A 30 -10.17 -21.67 3.89
CA ASN A 30 -9.73 -23.02 3.49
C ASN A 30 -8.30 -23.09 2.91
N ALA A 31 -7.70 -21.96 2.55
CA ALA A 31 -6.39 -21.91 1.90
C ALA A 31 -5.34 -21.20 2.75
N ASP A 32 -5.69 -20.88 4.02
CA ASP A 32 -4.94 -20.01 4.94
C ASP A 32 -4.40 -18.74 4.23
N ALA A 33 -5.20 -18.24 3.28
CA ALA A 33 -4.85 -17.17 2.37
C ALA A 33 -5.85 -16.03 2.54
N ASP A 34 -5.37 -14.96 3.17
CA ASP A 34 -6.11 -13.72 3.34
C ASP A 34 -5.79 -12.79 2.16
N ILE A 35 -6.55 -12.94 1.04
CA ILE A 35 -6.56 -11.94 -0.04
C ILE A 35 -7.31 -10.71 0.47
N THR A 36 -6.59 -9.90 1.24
CA THR A 36 -7.20 -8.93 2.13
C THR A 36 -7.84 -7.78 1.35
N PHE A 37 -7.21 -7.28 0.28
CA PHE A 37 -7.73 -6.10 -0.41
C PHE A 37 -7.15 -5.89 -1.81
N ALA A 38 -8.02 -5.74 -2.81
CA ALA A 38 -7.71 -5.19 -4.13
C ALA A 38 -8.62 -3.98 -4.38
N GLY A 39 -8.03 -2.79 -4.42
CA GLY A 39 -8.70 -1.52 -4.63
C GLY A 39 -8.25 -0.87 -5.93
N TYR A 40 -9.21 -0.33 -6.67
CA TYR A 40 -8.97 0.56 -7.81
C TYR A 40 -9.78 1.83 -7.63
N ARG A 41 -9.15 2.99 -7.80
CA ARG A 41 -9.82 4.28 -7.78
C ARG A 41 -9.40 5.09 -8.99
N PHE A 42 -10.37 5.68 -9.67
CA PHE A 42 -10.17 6.65 -10.73
C PHE A 42 -10.83 7.97 -10.35
N SER A 43 -10.14 9.08 -10.55
CA SER A 43 -10.63 10.43 -10.25
C SER A 43 -10.41 11.34 -11.44
N GLU A 44 -11.46 12.08 -11.82
CA GLU A 44 -11.36 13.09 -12.88
C GLU A 44 -10.44 14.24 -12.47
N ARG A 45 -9.84 14.92 -13.45
CA ARG A 45 -8.88 16.01 -13.19
C ARG A 45 -9.43 17.15 -12.31
N ASN A 46 -10.73 17.41 -12.42
CA ASN A 46 -11.41 18.48 -11.69
C ASN A 46 -12.06 17.98 -10.38
N TYR A 47 -11.95 16.69 -10.07
CA TYR A 47 -12.39 16.16 -8.78
C TYR A 47 -11.48 16.70 -7.68
N MET A 48 -12.07 17.18 -6.59
CA MET A 48 -11.33 17.69 -5.44
C MET A 48 -11.82 17.02 -4.16
N THR A 49 -10.88 16.54 -3.35
CA THR A 49 -11.18 16.24 -1.94
C THR A 49 -11.34 17.55 -1.16
N MET A 50 -11.97 17.50 0.01
CA MET A 50 -12.11 18.68 0.88
C MET A 50 -10.75 19.29 1.24
N GLU A 51 -9.74 18.45 1.45
CA GLU A 51 -8.36 18.90 1.70
C GLU A 51 -7.77 19.66 0.51
N GLN A 52 -7.91 19.12 -0.71
CA GLN A 52 -7.47 19.80 -1.93
C GLN A 52 -8.22 21.13 -2.12
N TYR A 53 -9.50 21.21 -1.74
CA TYR A 53 -10.27 22.45 -1.78
C TYR A 53 -9.71 23.51 -0.82
N LEU A 54 -9.44 23.12 0.42
CA LEU A 54 -8.86 24.04 1.41
C LEU A 54 -7.46 24.51 0.99
N ASN A 55 -6.63 23.62 0.45
CA ASN A 55 -5.30 23.98 -0.06
C ASN A 55 -5.39 24.92 -1.28
N ALA A 56 -6.30 24.66 -2.21
CA ALA A 56 -6.55 25.57 -3.34
C ALA A 56 -7.02 26.95 -2.87
N ARG A 57 -8.00 27.00 -1.96
CA ARG A 57 -8.60 28.25 -1.48
C ARG A 57 -7.65 29.09 -0.61
N TYR A 58 -6.88 28.47 0.28
CA TYR A 58 -6.09 29.18 1.29
C TYR A 58 -4.58 29.21 1.00
N ARG A 59 -4.08 28.30 0.17
CA ARG A 59 -2.66 28.19 -0.16
C ARG A 59 -2.37 28.35 -1.65
N ASN A 60 -3.40 28.54 -2.48
CA ASN A 60 -3.30 28.62 -3.94
C ASN A 60 -2.59 27.39 -4.54
N ASP A 61 -2.73 26.23 -3.90
CA ASP A 61 -2.07 24.99 -4.29
C ASP A 61 -3.06 24.06 -4.99
N TYR A 62 -2.84 23.87 -6.29
CA TYR A 62 -3.66 23.01 -7.16
C TYR A 62 -2.97 21.69 -7.52
N SER A 63 -1.82 21.41 -6.89
CA SER A 63 -0.99 20.26 -7.21
C SER A 63 -1.55 18.94 -6.68
N SER A 64 -0.96 17.83 -7.13
CA SER A 64 -1.24 16.47 -6.65
C SER A 64 -2.66 15.99 -6.96
N ARG A 65 -3.12 16.22 -8.20
CA ARG A 65 -4.42 15.75 -8.68
C ARG A 65 -4.37 14.27 -8.96
N GLU A 66 -4.92 13.48 -8.04
CA GLU A 66 -5.01 12.03 -8.18
C GLU A 66 -5.76 11.64 -9.46
N LYS A 67 -5.17 10.73 -10.24
CA LYS A 67 -5.76 10.20 -11.47
C LYS A 67 -6.23 8.77 -11.25
N GLU A 68 -5.29 7.85 -11.04
CA GLU A 68 -5.58 6.43 -10.79
C GLU A 68 -4.80 5.94 -9.59
N MET A 69 -5.46 5.18 -8.71
CA MET A 69 -4.82 4.50 -7.59
C MET A 69 -5.19 3.01 -7.64
N TYR A 70 -4.18 2.16 -7.59
CA TYR A 70 -4.29 0.70 -7.51
C TYR A 70 -3.64 0.26 -6.22
N THR A 71 -4.35 -0.51 -5.39
CA THR A 71 -3.81 -1.05 -4.14
C THR A 71 -4.12 -2.53 -4.06
N VAL A 72 -3.10 -3.34 -3.86
CA VAL A 72 -3.22 -4.79 -3.69
C VAL A 72 -2.51 -5.17 -2.40
N THR A 73 -3.21 -5.88 -1.53
CA THR A 73 -2.66 -6.42 -0.28
C THR A 73 -3.01 -7.90 -0.19
N LEU A 74 -1.97 -8.72 -0.12
CA LEU A 74 -2.03 -10.17 -0.05
C LEU A 74 -1.28 -10.62 1.19
N ASN A 75 -1.96 -11.38 2.03
CA ASN A 75 -1.39 -12.01 3.21
C ASN A 75 -1.67 -13.51 3.09
N LYS A 76 -0.64 -14.34 3.05
CA LYS A 76 -0.80 -15.79 3.00
C LYS A 76 0.07 -16.42 4.07
N ASN A 77 -0.55 -17.19 4.95
CA ASN A 77 0.17 -17.95 5.96
C ASN A 77 0.08 -19.42 5.59
N VAL A 78 1.21 -20.04 5.24
CA VAL A 78 1.29 -21.46 4.96
C VAL A 78 1.68 -22.16 6.23
N ALA A 79 0.69 -22.68 6.96
CA ALA A 79 0.90 -23.40 8.21
C ALA A 79 1.77 -24.65 8.01
N ASP A 80 1.55 -25.40 6.93
CA ASP A 80 2.30 -26.64 6.65
C ASP A 80 3.82 -26.44 6.57
N TRP A 81 4.27 -25.26 6.13
CA TRP A 81 5.68 -24.92 5.95
C TRP A 81 6.16 -23.84 6.91
N ASN A 82 5.37 -23.50 7.93
CA ASN A 82 5.58 -22.38 8.87
C ASN A 82 6.10 -21.12 8.15
N THR A 83 5.47 -20.75 7.04
CA THR A 83 5.91 -19.65 6.18
C THR A 83 4.81 -18.61 6.05
N SER A 84 5.09 -17.37 6.41
CA SER A 84 4.21 -16.22 6.18
C SER A 84 4.69 -15.41 4.98
N PHE A 85 3.79 -15.08 4.08
CA PHE A 85 4.02 -14.21 2.93
C PHE A 85 3.12 -12.98 3.03
N ASN A 86 3.70 -11.80 2.93
CA ASN A 86 2.98 -10.54 2.89
C ASN A 86 3.45 -9.75 1.67
N LEU A 87 2.50 -9.27 0.89
CA LEU A 87 2.73 -8.46 -0.28
C LEU A 87 1.76 -7.29 -0.24
N GLN A 88 2.31 -6.09 -0.29
CA GLN A 88 1.59 -4.85 -0.42
C GLN A 88 2.11 -4.10 -1.63
N TYR A 89 1.21 -3.75 -2.53
CA TYR A 89 1.51 -3.00 -3.74
C TYR A 89 0.54 -1.82 -3.81
N SER A 90 1.06 -0.62 -4.01
CA SER A 90 0.26 0.59 -4.18
C SER A 90 0.85 1.43 -5.30
N ARG A 91 0.06 1.70 -6.32
CA ARG A 91 0.44 2.50 -7.47
C ARG A 91 -0.51 3.67 -7.60
N GLN A 92 0.03 4.87 -7.59
CA GLN A 92 -0.74 6.10 -7.70
C GLN A 92 -0.22 6.95 -8.85
N THR A 93 -1.12 7.37 -9.72
CA THR A 93 -0.85 8.27 -10.83
C THR A 93 -1.57 9.59 -10.59
N TYR A 94 -1.01 10.64 -11.18
CA TYR A 94 -1.51 12.00 -11.03
C TYR A 94 -1.63 12.64 -12.42
N TRP A 95 -2.44 13.70 -12.51
CA TRP A 95 -2.62 14.45 -13.75
C TRP A 95 -1.48 15.43 -14.04
N ASP A 96 -0.80 15.89 -13.00
CA ASP A 96 0.11 17.01 -12.99
C ASP A 96 1.53 16.64 -12.53
N ILE A 97 1.69 15.52 -11.81
CA ILE A 97 3.00 15.02 -11.35
C ILE A 97 3.27 13.58 -11.81
N ARG A 98 4.52 13.14 -11.65
CA ARG A 98 4.93 11.78 -12.01
C ARG A 98 4.19 10.74 -11.17
N LYS A 99 3.89 9.60 -11.80
CA LYS A 99 3.39 8.40 -11.11
C LYS A 99 4.31 7.99 -9.97
N THR A 100 3.74 7.41 -8.93
CA THR A 100 4.44 6.93 -7.75
C THR A 100 4.02 5.50 -7.46
N ASP A 101 5.02 4.62 -7.40
CA ASP A 101 4.85 3.19 -7.22
C ASP A 101 5.52 2.81 -5.89
N TYR A 102 4.75 2.20 -5.00
CA TYR A 102 5.19 1.66 -3.71
C TYR A 102 4.92 0.17 -3.70
N TYR A 103 5.90 -0.62 -3.26
CA TYR A 103 5.66 -2.02 -2.99
C TYR A 103 6.47 -2.47 -1.79
N THR A 104 5.96 -3.45 -1.07
CA THR A 104 6.63 -4.11 0.05
C THR A 104 6.26 -5.57 -0.02
N VAL A 105 7.27 -6.43 -0.09
CA VAL A 105 7.14 -7.87 -0.12
C VAL A 105 7.95 -8.41 1.04
N SER A 106 7.37 -9.30 1.82
CA SER A 106 8.08 -9.98 2.90
C SER A 106 7.70 -11.45 2.95
N VAL A 107 8.69 -12.28 3.16
CA VAL A 107 8.57 -13.72 3.33
C VAL A 107 9.32 -14.07 4.60
N ASN A 108 8.61 -14.60 5.59
CA ASN A 108 9.23 -15.10 6.81
C ASN A 108 8.97 -16.60 6.89
N ARG A 109 10.00 -17.37 7.14
CA ARG A 109 9.93 -18.81 7.30
C ARG A 109 10.58 -19.21 8.61
N TYR A 110 9.91 -20.10 9.34
CA TYR A 110 10.42 -20.70 10.54
C TYR A 110 10.76 -22.17 10.28
N PHE A 111 11.91 -22.62 10.73
CA PHE A 111 12.33 -24.01 10.63
C PHE A 111 13.11 -24.46 11.86
N ASN A 112 13.11 -25.76 12.08
CA ASN A 112 13.83 -26.41 13.17
C ASN A 112 15.05 -27.13 12.56
N VAL A 113 16.25 -26.77 13.01
CA VAL A 113 17.51 -27.28 12.46
C VAL A 113 18.49 -27.55 13.62
N PHE A 114 19.20 -28.70 13.58
CA PHE A 114 20.22 -29.11 14.56
C PHE A 114 19.78 -29.05 16.04
N GLY A 115 18.54 -29.44 16.36
CA GLY A 115 18.04 -29.42 17.74
C GLY A 115 17.65 -28.03 18.27
N LEU A 116 17.85 -26.98 17.47
CA LEU A 116 17.37 -25.62 17.74
C LEU A 116 15.96 -25.47 17.15
N GLN A 117 14.98 -25.22 18.03
CA GLN A 117 13.59 -24.94 17.62
C GLN A 117 13.42 -23.44 17.38
N GLY A 118 12.73 -23.07 16.30
CA GLY A 118 12.34 -21.68 16.04
C GLY A 118 13.38 -20.80 15.35
N VAL A 119 14.25 -21.37 14.50
CA VAL A 119 15.10 -20.55 13.62
C VAL A 119 14.21 -19.83 12.61
N ALA A 120 14.29 -18.51 12.57
CA ALA A 120 13.49 -17.67 11.70
C ALA A 120 14.37 -17.04 10.62
N VAL A 121 13.97 -17.16 9.36
CA VAL A 121 14.57 -16.44 8.25
C VAL A 121 13.50 -15.55 7.63
N GLY A 122 13.75 -14.24 7.68
CA GLY A 122 12.90 -13.23 7.08
C GLY A 122 13.63 -12.56 5.92
N LEU A 123 12.98 -12.50 4.78
CA LEU A 123 13.37 -11.70 3.64
C LEU A 123 12.31 -10.65 3.44
N ALA A 124 12.72 -9.41 3.19
CA ALA A 124 11.80 -8.45 2.62
C ALA A 124 12.49 -7.53 1.63
N ALA A 125 11.69 -7.03 0.71
CA ALA A 125 12.06 -6.03 -0.26
C ALA A 125 10.96 -4.98 -0.31
N SER A 126 11.35 -3.72 -0.38
CA SER A 126 10.43 -2.60 -0.48
C SER A 126 10.96 -1.54 -1.40
N ARG A 127 10.08 -0.93 -2.19
CA ARG A 127 10.33 0.32 -2.88
C ARG A 127 9.56 1.44 -2.22
N SER A 128 10.27 2.51 -1.91
CA SER A 128 9.71 3.78 -1.49
C SER A 128 10.18 4.89 -2.42
N LYS A 129 9.52 6.04 -2.36
CA LYS A 129 10.05 7.27 -2.97
C LYS A 129 10.54 8.20 -1.87
N TYR A 130 11.77 8.65 -2.04
CA TYR A 130 12.36 9.67 -1.18
C TYR A 130 12.89 10.80 -2.06
N LEU A 131 12.42 12.03 -1.83
CA LEU A 131 12.80 13.22 -2.61
C LEU A 131 12.69 13.04 -4.14
N GLY A 132 11.64 12.35 -4.61
CA GLY A 132 11.40 12.11 -6.03
C GLY A 132 12.27 11.02 -6.68
N ARG A 133 13.17 10.38 -5.91
CA ARG A 133 13.96 9.24 -6.35
C ARG A 133 13.40 7.94 -5.78
N ASP A 134 13.40 6.90 -6.60
CA ASP A 134 13.03 5.57 -6.16
C ASP A 134 14.14 5.01 -5.26
N ASN A 135 13.75 4.54 -4.07
CA ASN A 135 14.62 3.89 -3.10
C ASN A 135 14.17 2.43 -2.95
N ASP A 136 14.96 1.53 -3.48
CA ASP A 136 14.79 0.09 -3.31
C ASP A 136 15.62 -0.38 -2.12
N SER A 137 14.98 -1.06 -1.19
CA SER A 137 15.63 -1.63 -0.02
C SER A 137 15.26 -3.10 0.07
N ALA A 138 16.26 -3.93 0.33
CA ALA A 138 16.05 -5.34 0.64
C ALA A 138 16.78 -5.65 1.93
N TYR A 139 16.16 -6.46 2.78
CA TYR A 139 16.78 -6.95 4.00
C TYR A 139 16.59 -8.45 4.15
N LEU A 140 17.63 -9.07 4.69
CA LEU A 140 17.67 -10.47 5.06
C LEU A 140 17.95 -10.52 6.56
N ARG A 141 17.03 -11.15 7.30
CA ARG A 141 17.12 -11.33 8.74
C ARG A 141 17.15 -12.82 9.05
N ILE A 142 18.16 -13.25 9.80
CA ILE A 142 18.22 -14.59 10.37
C ILE A 142 18.18 -14.41 11.89
N SER A 143 17.26 -15.09 12.55
CA SER A 143 17.11 -15.08 14.00
C SER A 143 17.23 -16.52 14.50
N VAL A 144 18.21 -16.78 15.34
CA VAL A 144 18.41 -18.08 15.99
C VAL A 144 18.17 -17.89 17.48
N PRO A 145 17.12 -18.48 18.06
CA PRO A 145 16.94 -18.46 19.51
C PRO A 145 17.99 -19.37 20.16
N LEU A 146 18.87 -18.80 20.97
CA LEU A 146 19.89 -19.52 21.73
C LEU A 146 19.40 -19.68 23.17
N GLY A 147 18.77 -20.82 23.47
CA GLY A 147 18.44 -21.28 24.82
C GLY A 147 17.05 -20.89 25.34
N THR A 148 16.50 -21.74 26.21
CA THR A 148 15.49 -21.33 27.18
C THR A 148 16.14 -20.28 28.08
N GLY A 149 15.71 -19.04 28.01
CA GLY A 149 16.06 -18.04 29.02
C GLY A 149 15.46 -18.45 30.36
N THR A 150 16.08 -19.40 31.05
CA THR A 150 15.94 -19.61 32.48
C THR A 150 16.87 -18.59 33.13
N ALA A 151 16.28 -17.48 33.56
CA ALA A 151 16.87 -16.67 34.62
C ALA A 151 16.72 -17.41 35.96
#